data_AF-A0A7W8VGT7-F1
#
_entry.id   AF-A0A7W8VGT7-F1
#
_cell.length_a   1.000
_cell.length_b   1.000
_cell.length_c   1.000
_cell.angle_alpha   90.00
_cell.angle_beta   90.00
_cell.angle_gamma   90.00
#
_symmetry.space_group_name_H-M   'P 1'
#
loop_
_entity.id
_entity.type
_entity.pdbx_description
1 polymer ?
#
loop_
_entity_poly.entity_id
_entity_poly.type
_entity_poly.pdbx_seq_one_letter_code
_entity_poly.pdbx_strand_id
1 'polypeptide(L)'
;MATLLATIEHAVKKPVWDCRMCGQCVLHSTGFTCPMTCPKSLRNGPCGGVREDGSCEVVPSMRCVWLKAYTRAERLPGPFRSDFDELRAPVDNRLEGTSSWANLLTGRDRVTPDGWSAEEHRGSGGAPRPPEPPGAGPDPEEAELRTLGRGAPAEPAPGDPAAGKGAGRTGGAAAEAAR
;
A
#
# COMPACT_ATOMS: atom_id res chain seq x y z
N MET A 1 -0.11 -30.56 4.95
CA MET A 1 -1.12 -29.52 4.61
C MET A 1 -0.53 -28.11 4.54
N ALA A 2 0.23 -27.64 5.54
CA ALA A 2 0.83 -26.29 5.53
C ALA A 2 1.71 -26.00 4.30
N THR A 3 2.50 -26.97 3.85
CA THR A 3 3.36 -26.84 2.65
C THR A 3 2.56 -26.67 1.36
N LEU A 4 1.42 -27.37 1.22
CA LEU A 4 0.56 -27.23 0.05
C LEU A 4 -0.05 -25.82 -0.04
N LEU A 5 -0.51 -25.28 1.09
CA LEU A 5 -0.99 -23.90 1.15
C LEU A 5 0.10 -22.90 0.79
N ALA A 6 1.34 -23.09 1.28
CA ALA A 6 2.46 -22.23 0.93
C ALA A 6 2.77 -22.27 -0.58
N THR A 7 2.69 -23.44 -1.21
CA THR A 7 2.89 -23.58 -2.66
C THR A 7 1.80 -22.87 -3.46
N ILE A 8 0.52 -23.05 -3.09
CA ILE A 8 -0.60 -22.36 -3.75
C ILE A 8 -0.46 -20.85 -3.57
N GLU A 9 -0.17 -20.41 -2.36
CA GLU A 9 0.05 -19.00 -2.05
C GLU A 9 1.19 -18.41 -2.86
N HIS A 10 2.31 -19.11 -2.98
CA HIS A 10 3.44 -18.69 -3.82
C HIS A 10 3.04 -18.57 -5.29
N ALA A 11 2.35 -19.59 -5.82
CA ALA A 11 1.93 -19.66 -7.21
C ALA A 11 0.95 -18.53 -7.59
N VAL A 12 0.14 -18.04 -6.63
CA VAL A 12 -0.80 -16.94 -6.86
C VAL A 12 -0.16 -15.58 -6.54
N LYS A 13 0.46 -15.43 -5.35
CA LYS A 13 0.88 -14.11 -4.86
C LYS A 13 2.16 -13.59 -5.50
N LYS A 14 3.09 -14.48 -5.89
CA LYS A 14 4.34 -14.06 -6.54
C LYS A 14 4.11 -13.44 -7.92
N PRO A 15 3.37 -14.05 -8.87
CA PRO A 15 3.17 -13.43 -10.17
C PRO A 15 2.32 -12.15 -10.11
N VAL A 16 1.40 -12.04 -9.14
CA VAL A 16 0.48 -10.89 -9.07
C VAL A 16 1.09 -9.69 -8.33
N TRP A 17 1.85 -9.89 -7.26
CA TRP A 17 2.35 -8.80 -6.39
C TRP A 17 3.86 -8.85 -6.11
N ASP A 18 4.61 -9.70 -6.81
CA ASP A 18 6.02 -10.02 -6.52
C ASP A 18 6.24 -10.39 -5.04
N CYS A 19 5.31 -11.17 -4.47
CA CYS A 19 5.37 -11.59 -3.08
C CYS A 19 6.69 -12.30 -2.75
N ARG A 20 7.39 -11.81 -1.70
CA ARG A 20 8.64 -12.39 -1.20
C ARG A 20 8.45 -13.40 -0.06
N MET A 21 7.23 -13.87 0.19
CA MET A 21 6.92 -14.95 1.13
C MET A 21 7.45 -14.73 2.56
N CYS A 22 7.35 -13.52 3.11
CA CYS A 22 7.76 -13.24 4.49
C CYS A 22 6.88 -13.89 5.57
N GLY A 23 5.81 -14.61 5.19
CA GLY A 23 4.91 -15.28 6.12
C GLY A 23 3.94 -14.36 6.89
N GLN A 24 4.02 -13.03 6.74
CA GLN A 24 3.16 -12.03 7.40
C GLN A 24 2.65 -10.99 6.39
N CYS A 25 1.60 -11.35 5.64
CA CYS A 25 1.09 -10.55 4.54
C CYS A 25 0.37 -9.28 5.02
N VAL A 26 0.81 -8.10 4.54
CA VAL A 26 0.25 -6.77 4.86
C VAL A 26 -0.24 -6.03 3.62
N LEU A 27 -0.59 -6.78 2.58
CA LEU A 27 -0.86 -6.25 1.24
C LEU A 27 -2.05 -5.28 1.20
N HIS A 28 -3.11 -5.59 1.95
CA HIS A 28 -4.33 -4.76 2.04
C HIS A 28 -4.05 -3.36 2.60
N SER A 29 -3.02 -3.24 3.44
CA SER A 29 -2.63 -1.99 4.08
C SER A 29 -1.56 -1.22 3.33
N THR A 30 -0.97 -1.80 2.29
CA THR A 30 0.21 -1.24 1.60
C THR A 30 -0.09 -0.91 0.14
N GLY A 31 -1.33 -0.48 -0.15
CA GLY A 31 -1.73 -0.14 -1.51
C GLY A 31 -1.57 -1.32 -2.47
N PHE A 32 -1.79 -2.55 -1.99
CA PHE A 32 -1.50 -3.78 -2.72
C PHE A 32 -0.07 -3.87 -3.29
N THR A 33 0.91 -3.38 -2.53
CA THR A 33 2.33 -3.44 -2.86
C THR A 33 3.08 -4.22 -1.79
N CYS A 34 3.76 -5.32 -2.15
CA CYS A 34 4.50 -6.10 -1.17
C CYS A 34 5.74 -5.32 -0.66
N PRO A 35 5.82 -4.93 0.62
CA PRO A 35 6.93 -4.09 1.12
C PRO A 35 8.27 -4.82 1.11
N MET A 36 8.25 -6.16 1.11
CA MET A 36 9.44 -7.01 1.07
C MET A 36 10.11 -7.03 -0.30
N THR A 37 9.50 -6.44 -1.33
CA THR A 37 10.17 -6.19 -2.62
C THR A 37 11.18 -5.04 -2.53
N CYS A 38 11.14 -4.25 -1.46
CA CYS A 38 12.15 -3.24 -1.18
C CYS A 38 13.51 -3.93 -0.95
N PRO A 39 14.60 -3.47 -1.58
CA PRO A 39 15.93 -4.08 -1.39
C PRO A 39 16.46 -3.98 0.04
N LYS A 40 15.82 -3.15 0.88
CA LYS A 40 16.13 -3.00 2.31
C LYS A 40 15.26 -3.89 3.21
N SER A 41 14.33 -4.68 2.65
CA SER A 41 13.39 -5.54 3.38
C SER A 41 12.61 -4.82 4.50
N LEU A 42 12.30 -3.54 4.30
CA LEU A 42 11.65 -2.70 5.30
C LEU A 42 10.14 -2.96 5.35
N ARG A 43 9.64 -3.44 6.49
CA ARG A 43 8.20 -3.67 6.72
C ARG A 43 7.39 -2.38 6.90
N ASN A 44 8.03 -1.34 7.41
CA ASN A 44 7.45 -0.01 7.57
C ASN A 44 8.34 0.99 6.82
N GLY A 45 7.73 1.96 6.14
CA GLY A 45 8.42 3.04 5.45
C GLY A 45 7.82 4.41 5.80
N PRO A 46 8.27 5.49 5.12
CA PRO A 46 9.35 5.52 4.14
C PRO A 46 10.74 5.41 4.79
N CYS A 47 11.76 5.07 3.98
CA CYS A 47 13.16 4.95 4.44
C CYS A 47 14.01 6.21 4.22
N GLY A 48 13.42 7.30 3.70
CA GLY A 48 14.14 8.52 3.31
C GLY A 48 14.90 8.43 1.97
N GLY A 49 15.25 7.24 1.51
CA GLY A 49 16.04 7.01 0.29
C GLY A 49 15.27 7.05 -1.04
N VAL A 50 14.32 7.98 -1.20
CA VAL A 50 13.60 8.18 -2.47
C VAL A 50 14.33 9.28 -3.25
N ARG A 51 14.71 9.00 -4.50
CA ARG A 51 15.31 10.02 -5.38
C ARG A 51 14.26 11.01 -5.89
N GLU A 52 14.72 12.14 -6.41
CA GLU A 52 13.85 13.18 -6.97
C GLU A 52 12.94 12.67 -8.11
N ASP A 53 13.41 11.70 -8.89
CA ASP A 53 12.67 11.01 -9.96
C ASP A 53 11.71 9.91 -9.43
N GLY A 54 11.69 9.69 -8.11
CA GLY A 54 10.91 8.65 -7.44
C GLY A 54 11.55 7.25 -7.43
N SER A 55 12.77 7.09 -7.94
CA SER A 55 13.51 5.82 -7.89
C SER A 55 14.07 5.50 -6.50
N CYS A 56 14.41 4.23 -6.26
CA CYS A 56 15.03 3.79 -5.00
C CYS A 56 16.52 4.12 -4.95
N GLU A 57 17.02 4.68 -3.83
CA GLU A 57 18.45 4.99 -3.68
C GLU A 57 19.39 3.80 -3.94
N VAL A 58 18.99 2.58 -3.55
CA VAL A 58 19.84 1.38 -3.64
C VAL A 58 19.86 0.83 -5.07
N VAL A 59 18.72 0.87 -5.75
CA VAL A 59 18.55 0.33 -7.10
C VAL A 59 17.92 1.43 -7.96
N PRO A 60 18.72 2.28 -8.62
CA PRO A 60 18.20 3.45 -9.36
C PRO A 60 17.23 3.09 -10.49
N SER A 61 17.30 1.88 -11.02
CA SER A 61 16.40 1.40 -12.08
C SER A 61 15.01 0.99 -11.58
N MET A 62 14.77 0.94 -10.27
CA MET A 62 13.48 0.55 -9.70
C MET A 62 12.74 1.77 -9.11
N ARG A 63 11.42 1.85 -9.34
CA ARG A 63 10.54 2.76 -8.60
C ARG A 63 10.59 2.43 -7.11
N CYS A 64 10.65 3.43 -6.24
CA CYS A 64 10.62 3.17 -4.81
C CYS A 64 9.32 2.47 -4.39
N VAL A 65 9.44 1.34 -3.71
CA VAL A 65 8.32 0.50 -3.27
C VAL A 65 7.34 1.25 -2.38
N TRP A 66 7.83 2.09 -1.46
CA TRP A 66 6.97 2.87 -0.56
C TRP A 66 6.30 4.06 -1.25
N LEU A 67 6.93 4.64 -2.27
CA LEU A 67 6.29 5.65 -3.11
C LEU A 67 5.16 5.01 -3.94
N LYS A 68 5.43 3.85 -4.55
CA LYS A 68 4.42 3.04 -5.27
C LYS A 68 3.25 2.66 -4.36
N ALA A 69 3.54 2.18 -3.16
CA ALA A 69 2.53 1.80 -2.18
C ALA A 69 1.67 3.00 -1.74
N TYR A 70 2.28 4.17 -1.51
CA TYR A 70 1.60 5.42 -1.18
C TYR A 70 0.64 5.85 -2.29
N THR A 71 1.13 6.00 -3.53
CA THR A 71 0.32 6.40 -4.69
C THR A 71 -0.86 5.46 -4.91
N ARG A 72 -0.69 4.15 -4.66
CA ARG A 72 -1.78 3.17 -4.76
C ARG A 72 -2.77 3.25 -3.59
N ALA A 73 -2.29 3.45 -2.37
CA ALA A 73 -3.13 3.57 -1.18
C ALA A 73 -4.05 4.80 -1.23
N GLU A 74 -3.59 5.90 -1.85
CA GLU A 74 -4.42 7.10 -2.07
C GLU A 74 -5.73 6.81 -2.84
N ARG A 75 -5.72 5.79 -3.70
CA ARG A 75 -6.86 5.38 -4.54
C ARG A 75 -7.79 4.36 -3.85
N LEU A 76 -7.44 3.92 -2.65
CA LEU A 76 -8.25 2.94 -1.93
C LEU A 76 -9.36 3.61 -1.09
N PRO A 77 -10.46 2.89 -0.81
CA PRO A 77 -11.49 3.35 0.11
C PRO A 77 -10.92 3.66 1.51
N GLY A 78 -11.58 4.58 2.22
CA GLY A 78 -11.15 5.14 3.51
C GLY A 78 -10.45 4.17 4.47
N PRO A 79 -11.04 3.01 4.82
CA PRO A 79 -10.44 2.06 5.75
C PRO A 79 -9.05 1.56 5.30
N PHE A 80 -8.93 1.14 4.05
CA PHE A 80 -7.66 0.64 3.49
C PHE A 80 -6.63 1.75 3.30
N ARG A 81 -7.10 2.97 3.03
CA ARG A 81 -6.26 4.16 2.96
C ARG A 81 -5.67 4.50 4.32
N SER A 82 -6.46 4.44 5.40
CA SER A 82 -5.97 4.68 6.77
C SER A 82 -5.04 3.59 7.28
N ASP A 83 -5.21 2.34 6.84
CA ASP A 83 -4.33 1.23 7.23
C ASP A 83 -2.87 1.43 6.79
N PHE A 84 -2.65 2.23 5.74
CA PHE A 84 -1.30 2.57 5.29
C PHE A 84 -0.49 3.31 6.36
N ASP A 85 -1.17 4.14 7.14
CA ASP A 85 -0.58 4.95 8.19
C ASP A 85 -0.47 4.18 9.53
N GLU A 86 -0.58 2.85 9.53
CA GLU A 86 -0.39 2.06 10.75
C GLU A 86 1.06 1.56 10.85
N LEU A 87 1.72 1.89 11.96
CA LEU A 87 3.04 1.36 12.28
C LEU A 87 2.91 -0.08 12.79
N ARG A 88 3.55 -1.02 12.09
CA ARG A 88 3.43 -2.45 12.37
C ARG A 88 4.66 -3.01 13.07
N ALA A 89 4.47 -4.10 13.81
CA ALA A 89 5.59 -4.83 14.40
C ALA A 89 6.62 -5.21 13.33
N PRO A 90 7.92 -5.28 13.68
CA PRO A 90 8.92 -5.87 12.81
C PRO A 90 8.48 -7.23 12.27
N VAL A 91 8.95 -7.58 11.08
CA VAL A 91 8.69 -8.90 10.50
C VAL A 91 9.38 -9.97 11.33
N ASP A 92 8.69 -11.08 11.59
CA ASP A 92 9.28 -12.28 12.18
C ASP A 92 9.90 -13.13 11.07
N ASN A 93 11.21 -12.99 10.88
CA ASN A 93 11.96 -13.72 9.85
C ASN A 93 11.89 -15.25 10.00
N ARG A 94 11.50 -15.77 11.17
CA ARG A 94 11.30 -17.23 11.36
C ARG A 94 10.11 -17.76 10.56
N LEU A 95 9.23 -16.89 10.07
CA LEU A 95 8.08 -17.23 9.24
C LEU A 95 8.37 -17.16 7.74
N GLU A 96 9.59 -16.79 7.34
CA GLU A 96 9.97 -16.72 5.93
C GLU A 96 9.76 -18.07 5.22
N GLY A 97 9.21 -18.03 4.01
CA GLY A 97 8.88 -19.20 3.21
C GLY A 97 7.60 -19.93 3.64
N THR A 98 6.98 -19.56 4.77
CA THR A 98 5.72 -20.17 5.22
C THR A 98 4.50 -19.45 4.65
N SER A 99 3.34 -20.11 4.65
CA SER A 99 2.09 -19.52 4.18
C SER A 99 1.58 -18.43 5.14
N SER A 100 1.34 -17.23 4.62
CA SER A 100 0.75 -16.15 5.40
C SER A 100 -0.69 -16.48 5.82
N TRP A 101 -1.43 -17.24 5.01
CA TRP A 101 -2.78 -17.66 5.40
C TRP A 101 -2.76 -18.66 6.55
N ALA A 102 -1.86 -19.64 6.51
CA ALA A 102 -1.70 -20.57 7.62
C ALA A 102 -1.29 -19.84 8.91
N ASN A 103 -0.38 -18.87 8.81
CA ASN A 103 0.05 -18.08 9.96
C ASN A 103 -1.07 -17.18 10.51
N LEU A 104 -1.88 -16.56 9.64
CA LEU A 104 -3.05 -15.77 10.03
C LEU A 104 -4.07 -16.60 10.82
N LEU A 105 -4.37 -17.80 10.32
CA LEU A 105 -5.33 -18.73 10.94
C LEU A 105 -4.82 -19.28 12.27
N THR A 106 -3.51 -19.53 12.38
CA THR A 106 -2.88 -20.04 13.61
C THR A 106 -2.46 -18.93 14.58
N GLY A 107 -2.57 -17.66 14.18
CA GLY A 107 -2.16 -16.50 14.96
C GLY A 107 -0.64 -16.31 15.10
N ARG A 108 0.18 -17.10 14.39
CA ARG A 108 1.64 -16.97 14.40
C ARG A 108 2.10 -15.61 13.85
N ASP A 109 1.32 -15.01 12.96
CA ASP A 109 1.58 -13.70 12.40
C ASP A 109 1.34 -12.54 13.38
N ARG A 110 0.65 -12.79 14.49
CA ARG A 110 0.35 -11.80 15.55
C ARG A 110 1.35 -11.82 16.71
N VAL A 111 2.28 -12.77 16.72
CA VAL A 111 3.34 -12.81 17.73
C VAL A 111 4.30 -11.66 17.46
N THR A 112 4.53 -10.82 18.47
CA THR A 112 5.41 -9.65 18.38
C THR A 112 6.58 -9.80 19.36
N PRO A 113 7.74 -9.15 19.11
CA PRO A 113 8.87 -9.20 20.02
C PRO A 113 8.54 -8.60 21.39
N ASP A 114 9.25 -9.03 22.43
CA ASP A 114 9.12 -8.44 23.76
C ASP A 114 9.35 -6.93 23.73
N GLY A 115 8.49 -6.18 24.42
CA GLY A 115 8.50 -4.71 24.40
C GLY A 115 7.77 -4.08 23.22
N TRP A 116 7.22 -4.86 22.29
CA TRP A 116 6.26 -4.34 21.31
C TRP A 116 4.84 -4.39 21.90
N SER A 117 4.23 -3.24 22.16
CA SER A 117 2.80 -3.19 22.43
C SER A 117 2.04 -2.62 21.23
N ALA A 118 1.02 -3.34 20.77
CA ALA A 118 0.15 -2.85 19.70
C ALA A 118 -0.65 -1.62 20.14
N GLU A 119 -0.87 -1.43 21.45
CA GLU A 119 -1.64 -0.33 22.02
C GLU A 119 -0.85 0.98 22.08
N GLU A 120 0.44 0.95 22.43
CA GLU A 120 1.31 2.15 22.38
C GLU A 120 1.49 2.67 20.96
N HIS A 121 1.45 1.77 19.96
CA HIS A 121 1.57 2.11 18.55
C HIS A 121 0.21 2.31 17.86
N ARG A 122 -0.91 2.08 18.57
CA ARG A 122 -2.26 2.33 18.07
C ARG A 122 -2.53 3.83 18.14
N GLY A 123 -2.53 4.49 16.98
CA GLY A 123 -2.78 5.94 16.91
C GLY A 123 -1.54 6.81 17.02
N SER A 124 -0.33 6.23 17.04
CA SER A 124 0.91 7.01 16.87
C SER A 124 0.96 7.70 15.51
N GLY A 125 0.13 7.26 14.55
CA GLY A 125 0.23 7.64 13.15
C GLY A 125 1.56 7.11 12.60
N GLY A 126 1.52 6.41 11.48
CA GLY A 126 2.68 6.29 10.62
C GLY A 126 3.22 7.70 10.37
N ALA A 127 4.53 7.82 10.13
CA ALA A 127 5.12 9.10 9.81
C ALA A 127 4.23 9.82 8.78
N PRO A 128 3.92 11.13 8.97
CA PRO A 128 2.99 11.83 8.11
C PRO A 128 3.37 11.59 6.66
N ARG A 129 2.37 11.19 5.86
CA ARG A 129 2.55 10.80 4.47
C ARG A 129 3.37 11.88 3.75
N PRO A 130 4.60 11.57 3.32
CA PRO A 130 5.42 12.58 2.67
C PRO A 130 4.72 12.98 1.37
N PRO A 131 4.74 14.27 0.98
CA PRO A 131 4.29 14.65 -0.34
C PRO A 131 5.11 13.87 -1.38
N GLU A 132 4.45 13.46 -2.46
CA GLU A 132 5.14 12.88 -3.62
C GLU A 132 6.24 13.86 -4.07
N PRO A 133 7.48 13.39 -4.37
CA PRO A 133 8.53 14.29 -4.83
C PRO A 133 8.05 15.06 -6.07
N PRO A 134 8.28 16.38 -6.17
CA PRO A 134 7.78 17.17 -7.29
C PRO A 134 8.33 16.74 -8.66
N GLY A 135 9.44 15.98 -8.70
CA GLY A 135 10.01 15.38 -9.90
C GLY A 135 9.62 13.92 -10.14
N ALA A 136 8.85 13.30 -9.23
CA ALA A 136 8.42 11.93 -9.39
C ALA A 136 7.33 11.88 -10.47
N GLY A 137 7.72 11.47 -11.69
CA GLY A 137 6.76 11.14 -12.73
C GLY A 137 5.86 9.96 -12.34
N PRO A 138 4.83 9.65 -13.15
CA PRO A 138 3.93 8.51 -12.88
C PRO A 138 4.73 7.21 -12.78
N ASP A 139 4.22 6.24 -12.02
CA ASP A 139 4.80 4.88 -11.99
C ASP A 139 4.93 4.37 -13.44
N PRO A 140 6.14 4.01 -13.93
CA PRO A 140 6.36 3.57 -15.31
C PRO A 140 5.46 2.40 -15.72
N GLU A 141 5.21 1.46 -14.79
CA GLU A 141 4.33 0.31 -15.02
C GLU A 141 2.89 0.76 -15.26
N GLU A 142 2.41 1.74 -14.49
CA GLU A 142 1.07 2.31 -14.68
C GLU A 142 0.99 3.18 -15.94
N ALA A 143 2.05 3.91 -16.27
CA ALA A 143 2.13 4.71 -17.49
C ALA A 143 2.04 3.81 -18.73
N GLU A 144 2.75 2.69 -18.75
CA GLU A 144 2.68 1.70 -19.83
C GLU A 144 1.28 1.10 -19.93
N LEU A 145 0.67 0.68 -18.80
CA LEU A 145 -0.70 0.17 -18.78
C LEU A 145 -1.70 1.18 -19.34
N ARG A 146 -1.54 2.48 -19.05
CA ARG A 146 -2.37 3.55 -19.62
C ARG A 146 -2.20 3.66 -21.14
N THR A 147 -0.96 3.63 -21.64
CA THR A 147 -0.69 3.63 -23.10
C THR A 147 -1.35 2.44 -23.79
N LEU A 148 -1.42 1.31 -23.10
CA LEU A 148 -2.07 0.09 -23.59
C LEU A 148 -3.60 0.07 -23.42
N GLY A 149 -4.20 1.16 -22.91
CA GLY A 149 -5.65 1.25 -22.64
C GLY A 149 -6.14 0.35 -21.50
N ARG A 150 -5.23 -0.11 -20.63
CA ARG A 150 -5.49 -1.05 -19.52
C ARG A 150 -5.29 -0.44 -18.13
N GLY A 151 -4.84 0.81 -18.04
CA GLY A 151 -4.58 1.52 -16.79
C GLY A 151 -5.74 2.39 -16.32
N ALA A 152 -5.79 2.67 -15.01
CA ALA A 152 -6.66 3.72 -14.47
C ALA A 152 -6.27 5.09 -15.07
N PRO A 153 -7.22 6.03 -15.30
CA PRO A 153 -6.92 7.36 -15.81
C PRO A 153 -5.88 8.08 -14.94
N ALA A 154 -5.09 8.97 -15.55
CA ALA A 154 -4.17 9.81 -14.80
C ALA A 154 -4.95 10.73 -13.87
N GLU A 155 -4.57 10.78 -12.60
CA GLU A 155 -5.17 11.72 -11.67
C GLU A 155 -4.66 13.14 -11.97
N PRO A 156 -5.52 14.15 -11.80
CA PRO A 156 -5.09 15.52 -11.84
C PRO A 156 -4.11 15.77 -10.70
N ALA A 157 -3.07 16.57 -10.95
CA ALA A 157 -2.03 16.85 -9.96
C ALA A 157 -2.64 17.46 -8.68
N PRO A 158 -2.07 17.20 -7.48
CA PRO A 158 -2.53 17.85 -6.26
C PRO A 158 -2.48 19.37 -6.43
N GLY A 159 -3.66 20.02 -6.41
CA GLY A 159 -3.83 21.46 -6.67
C GLY A 159 -4.45 21.81 -8.04
N ASP A 160 -4.80 20.83 -8.87
CA ASP A 160 -5.50 21.07 -10.13
C ASP A 160 -6.94 21.60 -9.88
N PRO A 161 -7.30 22.77 -10.41
CA PRO A 161 -8.64 23.36 -10.25
C PRO A 161 -9.78 22.48 -10.81
N ALA A 162 -9.48 21.45 -11.62
CA ALA A 162 -10.46 20.49 -12.10
C ALA A 162 -10.90 19.46 -11.02
N ALA A 163 -10.12 19.25 -9.97
CA ALA A 163 -10.40 18.23 -8.94
C ALA A 163 -11.54 18.59 -7.97
N GLY A 164 -11.99 19.85 -7.94
CA GLY A 164 -12.98 20.37 -6.99
C GLY A 164 -14.44 20.43 -7.46
N LYS A 165 -14.78 19.87 -8.63
CA LYS A 165 -16.15 20.01 -9.23
C LYS A 165 -16.99 18.72 -9.24
N GLY A 166 -16.71 17.77 -8.35
CA GLY A 166 -17.55 16.58 -8.16
C GLY A 166 -18.32 16.64 -6.84
N ALA A 167 -19.66 16.56 -6.92
CA ALA A 167 -20.62 16.41 -5.81
C ALA A 167 -21.09 17.68 -5.07
N GLY A 168 -21.50 18.71 -5.82
CA GLY A 168 -22.58 19.59 -5.37
C GLY A 168 -23.92 18.84 -5.46
N ARG A 169 -24.44 18.34 -4.33
CA ARG A 169 -25.82 17.83 -4.21
C ARG A 169 -26.78 18.93 -4.67
N THR A 170 -27.49 18.74 -5.77
CA THR A 170 -28.70 19.51 -6.07
C THR A 170 -29.76 19.11 -5.05
N GLY A 171 -29.86 19.88 -3.97
CA GLY A 171 -31.02 19.85 -3.08
C GLY A 171 -32.24 20.31 -3.86
N GLY A 172 -33.08 19.35 -4.28
CA GLY A 172 -34.40 19.64 -4.80
C GLY A 172 -35.26 20.21 -3.68
N ALA A 173 -35.61 21.49 -3.79
CA ALA A 173 -36.64 22.12 -2.99
C ALA A 173 -37.98 21.46 -3.30
N ALA A 174 -38.58 20.81 -2.31
CA ALA A 174 -39.98 20.44 -2.33
C ALA A 174 -40.80 21.72 -2.09
N ALA A 175 -41.37 22.27 -3.16
CA ALA A 175 -42.35 23.35 -3.09
C ALA A 175 -43.76 22.74 -3.01
N GLU A 176 -44.38 22.89 -1.84
CA GLU A 176 -45.75 23.38 -1.60
C GLU A 176 -46.83 23.10 -2.67
N ALA A 177 -47.76 22.19 -2.36
CA ALA A 177 -49.15 22.26 -2.84
C ALA A 177 -50.07 21.37 -1.96
N ALA A 178 -50.58 21.95 -0.87
CA ALA A 178 -51.75 21.45 -0.17
C ALA A 178 -52.86 22.49 -0.30
N ARG A 179 -53.77 22.28 -1.25
CA ARG A 179 -55.13 22.81 -1.28
C ARG A 179 -56.03 21.80 -1.97
#